data_AF-A0AAV1HUH2-F1
#
_entry.id   AF-A0AAV1HUH2-F1
#
_cell.length_a   1.000
_cell.length_b   1.000
_cell.length_c   1.000
_cell.angle_alpha   90.00
_cell.angle_beta   90.00
_cell.angle_gamma   90.00
#
_symmetry.space_group_name_H-M   'P 1'
#
loop_
_entity.id
_entity.type
_entity.pdbx_description
1 polymer ?
#
loop_
_entity_poly.entity_id
_entity_poly.type
_entity_poly.pdbx_seq_one_letter_code
_entity_poly.pdbx_strand_id
1 'polypeptide(L)'
;MGAFAYSEEDGTPAAEMPDQVPVETRQARRDELISQQQLIGQRFAESLIGKEVDVLVEGYDHDDNLIGRTQWDAPDVDPIVFLNQDAQNQLPPLIAGQMRRCLVTGASLTDLEATPIA
;
A
#
# COMPACT_ATOMS: atom_id res chain seq x y z
N MET A 1 7.31 -2.98 -2.51
CA MET A 1 8.40 -3.95 -2.77
C MET A 1 8.19 -5.15 -1.86
N GLY A 2 8.17 -6.36 -2.44
CA GLY A 2 8.13 -7.61 -1.68
C GLY A 2 9.47 -8.34 -1.73
N ALA A 3 9.76 -9.16 -0.72
CA ALA A 3 10.92 -10.03 -0.67
C ALA A 3 10.51 -11.41 -0.16
N PHE A 4 10.95 -12.43 -0.89
CA PHE A 4 10.65 -13.83 -0.63
C PHE A 4 11.98 -14.58 -0.49
N ALA A 5 12.13 -15.34 0.60
CA ALA A 5 13.28 -16.22 0.73
C ALA A 5 13.20 -17.30 -0.35
N TYR A 6 14.35 -17.63 -0.97
CA TYR A 6 14.39 -18.69 -1.97
C TYR A 6 13.94 -20.02 -1.34
N SER A 7 12.98 -20.67 -2.01
CA SER A 7 12.52 -22.02 -1.71
C SER A 7 13.07 -22.96 -2.77
N GLU A 8 13.78 -23.98 -2.32
CA GLU A 8 14.30 -25.02 -3.20
C GLU A 8 13.14 -25.86 -3.73
N GLU A 9 13.08 -26.04 -5.04
CA GLU A 9 12.07 -26.82 -5.73
C GLU A 9 12.76 -27.86 -6.61
N ASP A 10 12.39 -29.12 -6.41
CA ASP A 10 13.02 -30.26 -7.06
C ASP A 10 12.93 -30.14 -8.59
N GLY A 11 14.05 -30.45 -9.27
CA GLY A 11 14.13 -30.41 -10.74
C GLY A 11 14.28 -29.01 -11.34
N THR A 12 14.44 -27.97 -10.51
CA THR A 12 14.78 -26.63 -11.00
C THR A 12 16.30 -26.44 -11.13
N PRO A 13 16.79 -25.69 -12.14
CA PRO A 13 18.23 -25.39 -12.25
C PRO A 13 18.79 -24.67 -11.02
N ALA A 14 17.96 -23.92 -10.30
CA ALA A 14 18.36 -23.21 -9.09
C ALA A 14 18.63 -24.15 -7.91
N ALA A 15 17.94 -25.30 -7.83
CA ALA A 15 18.15 -26.31 -6.80
C ALA A 15 19.50 -27.02 -6.95
N GLU A 16 20.00 -27.15 -8.19
CA GLU A 16 21.29 -27.80 -8.48
C GLU A 16 22.50 -26.85 -8.33
N MET A 17 22.27 -25.55 -8.09
CA MET A 17 23.37 -24.59 -7.98
C MET A 17 24.22 -24.85 -6.73
N PRO A 18 25.56 -24.81 -6.84
CA PRO A 18 26.44 -24.94 -5.69
C PRO A 18 26.30 -23.73 -4.75
N ASP A 19 26.83 -23.86 -3.53
CA ASP A 19 26.91 -22.79 -2.52
C ASP A 19 25.55 -22.25 -2.03
N GLN A 20 24.54 -23.12 -1.97
CA GLN A 20 23.27 -22.81 -1.30
C GLN A 20 23.52 -22.40 0.15
N VAL A 21 22.91 -21.29 0.56
CA VAL A 21 22.95 -20.86 1.96
C VAL A 21 21.84 -21.54 2.77
N PRO A 22 22.08 -21.78 4.08
CA PRO A 22 21.07 -22.35 4.96
C PRO A 22 19.75 -21.55 4.98
N VAL A 23 18.63 -22.24 5.23
CA VAL A 23 17.28 -21.63 5.26
C VAL A 23 17.21 -20.46 6.25
N GLU A 24 17.81 -20.61 7.43
CA GLU A 24 17.85 -19.58 8.46
C GLU A 24 18.58 -18.31 7.99
N THR A 25 19.62 -18.46 7.17
CA THR A 25 20.35 -17.30 6.61
C THR A 25 19.49 -16.56 5.59
N ARG A 26 18.78 -17.29 4.72
CA ARG A 26 17.88 -16.68 3.72
C ARG A 26 16.72 -15.97 4.38
N GLN A 27 16.13 -16.58 5.40
CA GLN A 27 15.03 -16.00 6.16
C GLN A 27 15.46 -14.74 6.91
N ALA A 28 16.59 -14.79 7.63
CA ALA A 28 17.12 -13.63 8.35
C ALA A 28 17.38 -12.42 7.43
N ARG A 29 17.95 -12.66 6.24
CA ARG A 29 18.16 -11.60 5.24
C ARG A 29 16.85 -11.03 4.71
N ARG A 30 15.86 -11.88 4.44
CA ARG A 30 14.53 -11.45 4.01
C ARG A 30 13.87 -10.57 5.07
N ASP A 31 13.94 -10.97 6.34
CA ASP A 31 13.31 -10.24 7.44
C ASP A 31 14.00 -8.89 7.68
N GLU A 32 15.33 -8.83 7.61
CA GLU A 32 16.09 -7.58 7.66
C GLU A 32 15.70 -6.63 6.52
N LEU A 33 15.65 -7.14 5.28
CA LEU A 33 15.28 -6.35 4.11
C LEU A 33 13.85 -5.81 4.18
N ILE A 34 12.89 -6.66 4.58
CA ILE A 34 11.49 -6.25 4.73
C ILE A 34 11.35 -5.20 5.83
N SER A 35 12.03 -5.36 6.97
CA SER A 35 12.00 -4.39 8.06
C SER A 35 12.47 -3.00 7.61
N GLN A 36 13.59 -2.94 6.86
CA GLN A 36 14.06 -1.67 6.29
C GLN A 36 13.07 -1.08 5.29
N GLN A 37 12.51 -1.93 4.41
CA GLN A 37 11.58 -1.47 3.39
C GLN A 37 10.25 -0.96 3.97
N GLN A 38 9.76 -1.56 5.06
CA GLN A 38 8.56 -1.09 5.76
C GLN A 38 8.76 0.33 6.28
N LEU A 39 9.91 0.63 6.88
CA LEU A 39 10.25 1.99 7.34
C LEU A 39 10.33 2.98 6.17
N ILE A 40 10.87 2.57 5.03
CA ILE A 40 10.94 3.40 3.82
C ILE A 40 9.52 3.69 3.29
N GLY A 41 8.68 2.65 3.19
CA GLY A 41 7.30 2.78 2.74
C GLY A 41 6.48 3.70 3.63
N GLN A 42 6.60 3.54 4.94
CA GLN A 42 5.92 4.39 5.91
C GLN A 42 6.35 5.86 5.78
N ARG A 43 7.65 6.12 5.71
CA ARG A 43 8.17 7.48 5.51
C ARG A 43 7.71 8.11 4.19
N PHE A 44 7.55 7.29 3.14
CA PHE A 44 7.01 7.77 1.87
C PHE A 44 5.54 8.18 2.01
N ALA A 45 4.70 7.34 2.61
CA ALA A 45 3.30 7.65 2.88
C ALA A 45 3.14 8.90 3.76
N GLU A 46 3.92 9.00 4.85
CA GLU A 46 3.97 10.19 5.72
C GLU A 46 4.38 11.45 4.94
N SER A 47 5.28 11.33 3.96
CA SER A 47 5.69 12.46 3.12
C SER A 47 4.58 12.98 2.19
N LEU A 48 3.48 12.24 2.03
CA LEU A 48 2.33 12.64 1.25
C LEU A 48 1.33 13.45 2.06
N ILE A 49 1.41 13.46 3.39
CA ILE A 49 0.54 14.27 4.25
C ILE A 49 0.65 15.76 3.86
N GLY A 50 -0.51 16.40 3.67
CA GLY A 50 -0.62 17.78 3.22
C GLY A 50 -0.51 17.97 1.69
N LYS A 51 -0.31 16.90 0.92
CA LYS A 51 -0.34 16.94 -0.54
C LYS A 51 -1.72 16.58 -1.07
N GLU A 52 -2.03 17.11 -2.24
CA GLU A 52 -3.21 16.72 -2.98
C GLU A 52 -2.91 15.55 -3.90
N VAL A 53 -3.81 14.58 -3.93
CA VAL A 53 -3.74 13.39 -4.77
C VAL A 53 -5.09 13.13 -5.44
N ASP A 54 -5.05 12.51 -6.61
CA ASP A 54 -6.25 12.02 -7.27
C ASP A 54 -6.52 10.60 -6.80
N VAL A 55 -7.72 10.37 -6.26
CA VAL A 55 -8.17 9.08 -5.73
C VAL A 55 -9.30 8.55 -6.59
N LEU A 56 -9.16 7.32 -7.07
CA LEU A 56 -10.27 6.55 -7.61
C LEU A 56 -11.06 5.99 -6.44
N VAL A 57 -12.33 6.40 -6.29
CA VAL A 57 -13.24 5.86 -5.27
C VAL A 57 -13.63 4.44 -5.66
N GLU A 58 -13.42 3.46 -4.79
CA GLU A 58 -13.73 2.04 -5.07
C GLU A 58 -14.98 1.56 -4.34
N GLY A 59 -15.37 2.22 -3.25
CA GLY A 59 -16.59 1.93 -2.51
C GLY A 59 -16.30 1.57 -1.06
N TYR A 60 -17.21 0.82 -0.43
CA TYR A 60 -17.06 0.40 0.96
C TYR A 60 -16.33 -0.94 1.04
N ASP A 61 -15.40 -1.06 1.99
CA ASP A 61 -14.77 -2.33 2.35
C ASP A 61 -15.69 -3.20 3.22
N HIS A 62 -15.19 -4.32 3.74
CA HIS A 62 -15.98 -5.24 4.57
C HIS A 62 -16.31 -4.70 5.97
N ASP A 63 -15.64 -3.64 6.40
CA ASP A 63 -15.81 -2.98 7.70
C ASP A 63 -16.58 -1.65 7.57
N ASP A 64 -17.26 -1.44 6.43
CA ASP A 64 -18.01 -0.22 6.09
C ASP A 64 -17.14 1.06 6.05
N ASN A 65 -15.84 0.95 5.77
CA ASN A 65 -15.00 2.10 5.47
C ASN A 65 -15.06 2.45 3.99
N LEU A 66 -15.21 3.72 3.65
CA LEU A 66 -15.10 4.18 2.28
C LEU A 66 -13.62 4.20 1.86
N ILE A 67 -13.29 3.45 0.81
CA ILE A 67 -11.92 3.29 0.31
C ILE A 67 -11.78 3.70 -1.15
N GLY A 68 -10.54 3.96 -1.53
CA GLY A 68 -10.13 4.17 -2.89
C GLY A 68 -8.64 3.91 -3.04
N ARG A 69 -8.09 4.30 -4.19
CA ARG A 69 -6.66 4.13 -4.49
C ARG A 69 -6.13 5.28 -5.34
N THR A 70 -4.83 5.55 -5.24
CA THR A 70 -4.20 6.54 -6.11
C THR A 70 -3.82 5.91 -7.45
N GLN A 71 -3.31 6.72 -8.37
CA GLN A 71 -2.75 6.23 -9.64
C GLN A 71 -1.50 5.35 -9.47
N TRP A 72 -0.90 5.34 -8.28
CA TRP A 72 0.32 4.57 -7.99
C TRP A 72 0.04 3.17 -7.47
N ASP A 73 -1.21 2.89 -7.08
CA ASP A 73 -1.57 1.68 -6.34
C ASP A 73 -2.38 0.73 -7.24
N ALA A 74 -1.89 -0.50 -7.34
CA ALA A 74 -2.60 -1.60 -7.97
C ALA A 74 -3.71 -2.16 -7.06
N PRO A 75 -4.84 -2.60 -7.63
CA PRO A 75 -5.91 -3.23 -6.83
C PRO A 75 -5.41 -4.49 -6.12
N ASP A 76 -5.95 -4.76 -4.93
CA ASP A 76 -5.74 -5.96 -4.09
C ASP A 76 -4.32 -6.19 -3.55
N VAL A 77 -3.30 -5.51 -4.08
CA VAL A 77 -1.89 -5.79 -3.78
C VAL A 77 -1.20 -4.62 -3.07
N ASP A 78 -1.50 -3.40 -3.51
CA ASP A 78 -0.88 -2.17 -2.99
C ASP A 78 -1.76 -1.52 -1.91
N PRO A 79 -1.24 -0.50 -1.19
CA PRO A 79 -1.98 0.19 -0.14
C PRO A 79 -3.26 0.84 -0.63
N ILE A 80 -4.19 1.05 0.31
CA ILE A 80 -5.47 1.71 0.05
C ILE A 80 -5.47 3.15 0.61
N VAL A 81 -6.42 3.93 0.12
CA VAL A 81 -6.73 5.27 0.63
C VAL A 81 -8.07 5.22 1.34
N PHE A 82 -8.08 5.45 2.65
CA PHE A 82 -9.28 5.67 3.43
C PHE A 82 -9.81 7.08 3.16
N LEU A 83 -11.05 7.16 2.69
CA LEU A 83 -11.71 8.41 2.32
C LEU A 83 -12.60 8.91 3.45
N ASN A 84 -12.20 10.02 4.05
CA ASN A 84 -12.98 10.72 5.05
C ASN A 84 -14.15 11.45 4.38
N GLN A 85 -15.29 11.54 5.08
CA GLN A 85 -16.40 12.39 4.63
C GLN A 85 -16.01 13.86 4.70
N ASP A 86 -16.60 14.67 3.82
CA ASP A 86 -16.55 16.12 3.95
C ASP A 86 -17.32 16.52 5.22
N ALA A 87 -16.57 16.92 6.26
CA ALA A 87 -17.13 17.31 7.55
C ALA A 87 -18.09 18.52 7.46
N GLN A 88 -17.97 19.33 6.40
CA GLN A 88 -18.86 20.46 6.16
C GLN A 88 -20.02 20.13 5.20
N ASN A 89 -20.04 18.92 4.64
CA ASN A 89 -21.08 18.40 3.75
C ASN A 89 -21.36 19.34 2.55
N GLN A 90 -20.32 20.01 2.05
CA GLN A 90 -20.36 20.97 0.95
C GLN A 90 -20.16 20.29 -0.41
N LEU A 91 -19.51 19.12 -0.42
CA LEU A 91 -19.19 18.36 -1.62
C LEU A 91 -20.24 17.28 -1.91
N PRO A 92 -20.48 16.97 -3.19
CA PRO A 92 -21.37 15.86 -3.55
C PRO A 92 -20.80 14.53 -3.02
N PRO A 93 -21.68 13.56 -2.70
CA PRO A 93 -21.28 12.25 -2.21
C PRO A 93 -20.24 11.59 -3.10
N LEU A 94 -19.35 10.81 -2.50
CA LEU A 94 -18.36 10.02 -3.21
C LEU A 94 -19.04 8.75 -3.76
N ILE A 95 -18.86 8.51 -5.06
CA ILE A 95 -19.48 7.39 -5.78
C ILE A 95 -18.38 6.48 -6.31
N ALA A 96 -18.53 5.16 -6.16
CA ALA A 96 -17.59 4.21 -6.73
C ALA A 96 -17.40 4.42 -8.25
N GLY A 97 -16.15 4.32 -8.71
CA GLY A 97 -15.73 4.62 -10.09
C GLY A 97 -15.44 6.10 -10.37
N GLN A 98 -15.68 7.00 -9.42
CA GLN A 98 -15.37 8.42 -9.55
C GLN A 98 -13.89 8.69 -9.25
N MET A 99 -13.26 9.52 -10.09
CA MET A 99 -12.00 10.19 -9.71
C MET A 99 -12.30 11.44 -8.86
N ARG A 100 -11.65 11.57 -7.72
CA ARG A 100 -11.80 12.70 -6.80
C ARG A 100 -10.43 13.25 -6.38
N ARG A 101 -10.32 14.58 -6.39
CA ARG A 101 -9.19 15.28 -5.77
C ARG A 101 -9.34 15.26 -4.25
N CYS A 102 -8.33 14.77 -3.54
CA CYS A 102 -8.31 14.70 -2.08
C CYS A 102 -7.03 15.29 -1.52
N LEU A 103 -7.12 15.87 -0.33
CA LEU A 103 -5.98 16.24 0.49
C LEU A 103 -5.64 15.06 1.41
N VAL A 104 -4.38 14.60 1.39
CA VAL A 104 -3.91 13.58 2.33
C VAL A 104 -3.79 14.21 3.72
N THR A 105 -4.53 13.67 4.68
CA THR A 105 -4.61 14.17 6.05
C THR A 105 -3.82 13.31 7.05
N GLY A 106 -3.55 12.06 6.68
CA GLY A 106 -2.87 11.10 7.54
C GLY A 106 -2.29 9.93 6.75
N ALA A 107 -1.51 9.10 7.43
CA ALA A 107 -0.99 7.85 6.92
C ALA A 107 -0.92 6.82 8.06
N SER A 108 -1.25 5.58 7.77
CA SER A 108 -1.13 4.44 8.68
C SER A 108 -0.32 3.36 7.99
N LEU A 109 0.91 3.11 8.46
CA LEU A 109 1.90 2.34 7.72
C LEU A 109 2.06 2.90 6.30
N THR A 110 1.60 2.16 5.29
CA THR A 110 1.65 2.58 3.88
C THR A 110 0.30 3.06 3.35
N ASP A 111 -0.79 2.83 4.08
CA ASP A 111 -2.13 3.31 3.71
C ASP A 111 -2.25 4.81 3.99
N LEU A 112 -3.09 5.49 3.21
CA LEU A 112 -3.33 6.92 3.35
C LEU A 112 -4.73 7.19 3.90
N GLU A 113 -4.86 8.29 4.62
CA GLU A 113 -6.15 8.89 4.95
C GLU A 113 -6.28 10.20 4.18
N ALA A 114 -7.40 10.42 3.50
CA ALA A 114 -7.60 11.59 2.68
C ALA A 114 -9.03 12.15 2.76
N THR A 115 -9.15 13.47 2.69
CA THR A 115 -10.43 14.18 2.68
C THR A 115 -10.64 14.81 1.29
N PRO A 116 -11.83 14.67 0.67
CA PRO A 116 -12.11 15.28 -0.61
C PRO A 116 -12.04 16.81 -0.52
N ILE A 117 -11.54 17.45 -1.57
CA ILE A 117 -11.50 18.90 -1.71
C ILE A 117 -12.32 19.36 -2.92
N ALA A 118 -12.64 20.66 -2.95
CA ALA A 118 -13.45 21.30 -3.99
C ALA A 118 -12.72 21.43 -5.33
#